data_AF-A0A7J7MUJ1-F1
#
_entry.id   AF-A0A7J7MUJ1-F1
#
_cell.length_a   1.000
_cell.length_b   1.000
_cell.length_c   1.000
_cell.angle_alpha   90.00
_cell.angle_beta   90.00
_cell.angle_gamma   90.00
#
_symmetry.space_group_name_H-M   'P 1'
#
loop_
_entity.id
_entity.type
_entity.pdbx_description
1 polymer ?
#
loop_
_entity_poly.entity_id
_entity_poly.type
_entity_poly.pdbx_seq_one_letter_code
_entity_poly.pdbx_strand_id
1 'polypeptide(L)'
;MEINLVDFFQEETEEEEEEIVSSEEESEEESDKPKGTQGVIEIQNPNLIKQKNVKARDVDIEKTTELSRREREEIEKQKSHERYMKLQEQGKTEQARKDLDRLSIIRQERAEAAKKREEEKAAKEQKKSESRK
;
A
#
# COMPACT_ATOMS: atom_id res chain seq x y z
N MET A 1 -20.35 26.66 7.67
CA MET A 1 -19.13 26.35 6.90
C MET A 1 -18.90 24.87 7.09
N GLU A 2 -19.48 24.06 6.20
CA GLU A 2 -19.22 22.62 6.16
C GLU A 2 -17.95 22.46 5.35
N ILE A 3 -16.86 22.08 6.01
CA ILE A 3 -15.61 21.75 5.33
C ILE A 3 -15.85 20.34 4.78
N ASN A 4 -15.93 20.23 3.45
CA ASN A 4 -16.08 18.94 2.78
C ASN A 4 -14.83 18.10 3.05
N LEU A 5 -14.98 17.04 3.84
CA LEU A 5 -13.91 16.10 4.18
C LEU A 5 -13.32 15.39 2.95
N VAL A 6 -14.07 15.36 1.85
CA VAL A 6 -13.64 14.80 0.57
C VAL A 6 -12.61 15.70 -0.12
N ASP A 7 -12.77 17.03 -0.01
CA ASP A 7 -11.86 17.99 -0.63
C ASP A 7 -10.50 17.99 0.11
N PHE A 8 -10.52 17.83 1.44
CA PHE A 8 -9.30 17.74 2.27
C PHE A 8 -8.45 16.50 1.95
N PHE A 9 -9.08 15.35 1.76
CA PHE A 9 -8.37 14.10 1.44
C PHE A 9 -7.79 14.09 0.02
N GLN A 10 -8.37 14.87 -0.89
CA GLN A 10 -7.91 14.96 -2.27
C GLN A 10 -6.72 15.94 -2.38
N GLU A 11 -6.73 17.01 -1.60
CA GLU A 11 -5.63 17.99 -1.51
C GLU A 11 -4.36 17.34 -0.89
N GLU A 12 -4.52 16.51 0.16
CA GLU A 12 -3.40 15.78 0.79
C GLU A 12 -2.73 14.77 -0.17
N THR A 13 -3.50 14.13 -1.06
CA THR A 13 -2.96 13.16 -2.03
C THR A 13 -2.27 13.82 -3.21
N GLU A 14 -2.72 15.00 -3.65
CA GLU A 14 -2.07 15.75 -4.72
C GLU A 14 -0.75 16.36 -4.26
N GLU A 15 -0.65 16.85 -3.01
CA GLU A 15 0.61 17.32 -2.43
C GLU A 15 1.64 16.18 -2.23
N GLU A 16 1.22 14.99 -1.79
CA GLU A 16 2.11 13.82 -1.69
C GLU A 16 2.59 13.35 -3.08
N GLU A 17 1.73 13.36 -4.10
CA GLU A 17 2.12 13.00 -5.46
C GLU A 17 3.11 14.01 -6.07
N GLU A 18 2.94 15.32 -5.85
CA GLU A 18 3.90 16.34 -6.32
C GLU A 18 5.27 16.22 -5.61
N GLU A 19 5.30 15.90 -4.31
CA GLU A 19 6.56 15.74 -3.56
C GLU A 19 7.35 14.50 -4.04
N ILE A 20 6.66 13.40 -4.37
CA ILE A 20 7.28 12.18 -4.88
C ILE A 20 7.86 12.39 -6.30
N VAL A 21 7.14 13.10 -7.16
CA VAL A 21 7.61 13.38 -8.54
C VAL A 21 8.83 14.31 -8.54
N SER A 22 8.89 15.28 -7.62
CA SER A 22 10.06 16.17 -7.49
C SER A 22 11.31 15.46 -6.96
N SER A 23 11.18 14.36 -6.22
CA SER A 23 12.32 13.60 -5.69
C SER A 23 12.88 12.56 -6.66
N GLU A 24 12.11 12.15 -7.68
CA GLU A 24 12.51 11.10 -8.64
C GLU A 24 13.30 11.68 -9.84
N GLU A 25 13.24 12.99 -10.10
CA GLU A 25 13.89 13.63 -11.26
C GLU A 25 15.36 14.05 -11.01
N GLU A 26 15.88 13.95 -9.78
CA GLU A 26 17.24 14.41 -9.42
C GLU A 26 18.29 13.26 -9.32
N SER A 27 18.07 12.14 -10.02
CA SER A 27 19.05 11.03 -10.03
C SER A 27 19.28 10.42 -11.41
N GLU A 28 19.53 11.28 -12.40
CA GLU A 28 20.21 10.85 -13.62
C GLU A 28 21.72 10.74 -13.33
N GLU A 29 22.16 9.51 -13.10
CA GLU A 29 23.57 9.11 -12.94
C GLU A 29 24.41 9.55 -14.15
N GLU A 30 24.99 10.75 -14.07
CA GLU A 30 26.04 11.19 -14.97
C GLU A 30 27.25 10.27 -14.77
N SER A 31 27.48 9.34 -15.69
CA SER A 31 28.71 8.54 -15.72
C SER A 31 29.93 9.46 -15.89
N ASP A 32 30.49 9.89 -14.76
CA ASP A 32 31.64 10.78 -14.65
C ASP A 32 32.87 10.12 -15.31
N LYS A 33 33.05 10.37 -16.60
CA LYS A 33 34.31 10.09 -17.28
C LYS A 33 35.33 11.06 -16.70
N PRO A 34 36.45 10.60 -16.13
CA PRO A 34 37.40 11.48 -15.46
C PRO A 34 37.95 12.50 -16.48
N LYS A 35 37.72 13.78 -16.21
CA LYS A 35 38.14 14.90 -17.06
C LYS A 35 39.65 15.12 -16.87
N GLY A 36 40.41 15.22 -17.96
CA GLY A 36 41.84 15.57 -17.93
C GLY A 36 42.80 14.44 -17.55
N THR A 37 43.88 14.75 -16.82
CA THR A 37 44.96 13.80 -16.48
C THR A 37 44.58 12.77 -15.40
N GLN A 38 43.43 12.93 -14.75
CA GLN A 38 42.92 12.00 -13.73
C GLN A 38 42.71 10.58 -14.26
N GLY A 39 42.43 10.40 -15.55
CA GLY A 39 42.35 9.07 -16.17
C GLY A 39 43.71 8.40 -16.43
N VAL A 40 44.81 9.16 -16.37
CA VAL A 40 46.19 8.68 -16.61
C VAL A 40 46.89 8.33 -15.30
N ILE A 41 46.45 8.89 -14.17
CA ILE A 41 47.02 8.63 -12.85
C ILE A 41 46.47 7.30 -12.32
N GLU A 42 47.35 6.32 -12.16
CA GLU A 42 46.99 5.00 -11.61
C GLU A 42 46.64 5.13 -10.13
N ILE A 43 45.35 4.92 -9.79
CA ILE A 43 44.89 4.88 -8.40
C ILE A 43 45.41 3.59 -7.75
N GLN A 44 46.54 3.67 -7.06
CA GLN A 44 47.12 2.58 -6.25
C GLN A 44 46.46 2.51 -4.87
N ASN A 45 45.13 2.45 -4.81
CA ASN A 45 44.44 2.20 -3.56
C ASN A 45 44.36 0.67 -3.35
N PRO A 46 45.04 0.09 -2.35
CA PRO A 46 45.05 -1.36 -2.11
C PRO A 46 43.66 -1.91 -1.74
N ASN A 47 42.72 -1.06 -1.30
CA ASN A 47 41.34 -1.41 -1.02
C ASN A 47 40.40 -1.12 -2.22
N LEU A 48 40.93 -0.72 -3.38
CA LEU A 48 40.11 -0.48 -4.57
C LEU A 48 39.60 -1.81 -5.13
N ILE A 49 38.34 -2.13 -4.81
CA ILE A 49 37.65 -3.30 -5.32
C ILE A 49 37.38 -3.08 -6.81
N LYS A 50 38.23 -3.64 -7.67
CA LYS A 50 38.02 -3.63 -9.13
C LYS A 50 36.81 -4.52 -9.45
N GLN A 51 35.75 -3.93 -9.99
CA GLN A 51 34.60 -4.68 -10.47
C GLN A 51 35.05 -5.62 -11.60
N LYS A 52 34.91 -6.93 -11.37
CA LYS A 52 35.18 -7.95 -12.38
C LYS A 52 33.87 -8.25 -13.11
N ASN A 53 33.87 -8.10 -14.43
CA ASN A 53 32.73 -8.47 -15.27
C ASN A 53 32.61 -9.99 -15.30
N VAL A 54 31.69 -10.54 -14.48
CA VAL A 54 31.38 -11.96 -14.45
C VAL A 54 30.35 -12.25 -15.55
N LYS A 55 30.55 -13.33 -16.30
CA LYS A 55 29.61 -13.75 -17.34
C LYS A 55 28.38 -14.36 -16.68
N ALA A 56 27.19 -14.06 -17.18
CA ALA A 56 25.90 -14.53 -16.63
C ALA A 56 25.79 -16.06 -16.47
N ARG A 57 26.64 -16.84 -17.15
CA ARG A 57 26.66 -18.31 -17.07
C ARG A 57 27.39 -18.86 -15.85
N ASP A 58 28.27 -18.07 -15.24
CA ASP A 58 29.07 -18.47 -14.08
C ASP A 58 28.49 -17.94 -12.75
N VAL A 59 27.29 -17.36 -12.80
CA VAL A 59 26.56 -16.90 -11.62
C VAL A 59 25.82 -18.09 -11.02
N ASP A 60 26.38 -18.66 -9.96
CA ASP A 60 25.75 -19.71 -9.14
C ASP A 60 24.58 -19.09 -8.36
N ILE A 61 23.36 -19.21 -8.88
CA ILE A 61 22.11 -18.73 -8.24
C ILE A 61 21.80 -19.54 -6.96
N GLU A 62 22.32 -20.77 -6.85
CA GLU A 62 22.15 -21.63 -5.67
C GLU A 62 23.05 -21.27 -4.49
N LYS A 63 24.14 -20.52 -4.72
CA LYS A 63 24.83 -19.84 -3.63
C LYS A 63 24.04 -18.59 -3.33
N THR A 64 22.90 -18.78 -2.67
CA THR A 64 22.25 -17.71 -1.93
C THR A 64 23.30 -17.18 -0.97
N THR A 65 23.98 -16.11 -1.38
CA THR A 65 24.72 -15.25 -0.48
C THR A 65 23.79 -15.06 0.69
N GLU A 66 24.16 -15.59 1.86
CA GLU A 66 23.34 -15.47 3.06
C GLU A 66 22.91 -14.02 3.13
N LEU A 67 21.61 -13.77 2.88
CA LEU A 67 21.05 -12.42 2.80
C LEU A 67 21.71 -11.63 3.92
N SER A 68 22.34 -10.52 3.54
CA SER A 68 23.12 -9.69 4.45
C SER A 68 22.29 -9.49 5.71
N ARG A 69 22.89 -9.49 6.91
CA ARG A 69 22.12 -9.38 8.17
C ARG A 69 21.05 -8.27 8.11
N ARG A 70 21.37 -7.19 7.38
CA ARG A 70 20.43 -6.10 7.03
C ARG A 70 19.22 -6.54 6.21
N GLU A 71 19.42 -7.26 5.12
CA GLU A 71 18.34 -7.74 4.24
C GLU A 71 17.41 -8.72 4.97
N ARG A 72 17.94 -9.55 5.88
CA ARG A 72 17.10 -10.45 6.70
C ARG A 72 16.18 -9.68 7.64
N GLU A 73 16.71 -8.67 8.31
CA GLU A 73 15.94 -7.84 9.23
C GLU A 73 14.90 -6.99 8.49
N GLU A 74 15.24 -6.47 7.30
CA GLU A 74 14.30 -5.71 6.47
C GLU A 74 13.14 -6.58 5.96
N ILE A 75 13.43 -7.79 5.49
CA ILE A 75 12.41 -8.75 5.05
C ILE A 75 11.53 -9.19 6.23
N GLU A 76 12.11 -9.38 7.41
CA GLU A 76 11.33 -9.74 8.60
C GLU A 76 10.43 -8.60 9.05
N LYS A 77 10.92 -7.35 9.00
CA LYS A 77 10.12 -6.15 9.26
C LYS A 77 8.95 -6.04 8.28
N GLN A 78 9.20 -6.22 6.99
CA GLN A 78 8.15 -6.23 5.95
C GLN A 78 7.13 -7.34 6.22
N LYS A 79 7.59 -8.58 6.44
CA LYS A 79 6.70 -9.72 6.75
C LYS A 79 5.87 -9.51 8.01
N SER A 80 6.43 -8.86 9.04
CA SER A 80 5.70 -8.56 10.27
C SER A 80 4.59 -7.53 10.03
N HIS A 81 4.87 -6.51 9.21
CA HIS A 81 3.91 -5.49 8.82
C HIS A 81 2.79 -6.07 7.96
N GLU A 82 3.14 -6.86 6.94
CA GLU A 82 2.18 -7.59 6.11
C GLU A 82 1.28 -8.51 6.95
N ARG A 83 1.86 -9.22 7.92
CA ARG A 83 1.07 -10.06 8.84
C ARG A 83 0.12 -9.22 9.67
N TYR A 84 0.58 -8.09 10.20
CA TYR A 84 -0.25 -7.18 10.97
C TYR A 84 -1.43 -6.65 10.14
N MET A 85 -1.15 -6.15 8.94
CA MET A 85 -2.17 -5.67 7.99
C MET A 85 -3.16 -6.78 7.63
N LYS A 86 -2.67 -7.98 7.32
CA LYS A 86 -3.51 -9.14 7.04
C LYS A 86 -4.38 -9.56 8.23
N LEU A 87 -3.87 -9.46 9.46
CA LEU A 87 -4.65 -9.74 10.67
C LEU A 87 -5.76 -8.70 10.89
N GLN A 88 -5.50 -7.44 10.54
CA GLN A 88 -6.48 -6.36 10.61
C GLN A 88 -7.56 -6.54 9.54
N GLU A 89 -7.19 -6.84 8.30
CA GLU A 89 -8.13 -7.20 7.22
C GLU A 89 -8.99 -8.41 7.58
N GLN A 90 -8.39 -9.41 8.24
CA GLN A 90 -9.12 -10.60 8.72
C GLN A 90 -10.06 -10.29 9.89
N GLY A 91 -10.10 -9.06 10.41
CA GLY A 91 -10.93 -8.72 11.55
C GLY A 91 -10.46 -9.39 12.85
N LYS A 92 -9.19 -9.81 12.94
CA LYS A 92 -8.67 -10.51 14.12
C LYS A 92 -8.14 -9.56 15.19
N THR A 93 -7.76 -8.34 14.82
CA THR A 93 -7.40 -7.28 15.79
C THR A 93 -8.64 -6.81 16.54
N GLU A 94 -8.50 -6.40 17.80
CA GLU A 94 -9.64 -5.94 18.60
C GLU A 94 -10.33 -4.72 18.00
N GLN A 95 -9.57 -3.85 17.34
CA GLN A 95 -10.09 -2.69 16.62
C GLN A 95 -10.94 -3.12 15.43
N ALA A 96 -10.43 -4.01 14.57
CA ALA A 96 -11.17 -4.48 13.41
C ALA A 96 -12.43 -5.28 13.79
N ARG A 97 -12.41 -6.03 14.90
CA ARG A 97 -13.63 -6.66 15.44
C ARG A 97 -14.69 -5.65 15.79
N LYS A 98 -14.33 -4.60 16.55
CA LYS A 98 -15.26 -3.54 16.93
C LYS A 98 -15.82 -2.81 15.70
N ASP A 99 -15.00 -2.58 14.69
CA ASP A 99 -15.43 -1.91 13.47
C ASP A 99 -16.35 -2.81 12.62
N LEU A 100 -16.06 -4.11 12.52
CA LEU A 100 -16.97 -5.07 11.91
C LEU A 100 -18.30 -5.16 12.66
N ASP A 101 -18.28 -5.17 13.99
CA ASP A 101 -19.48 -5.20 14.83
C ASP A 101 -20.32 -3.94 14.59
N ARG A 102 -19.70 -2.75 14.58
CA ARG A 102 -20.36 -1.48 14.23
C ARG A 102 -20.99 -1.52 12.84
N LEU A 103 -20.26 -1.99 11.84
CA LEU A 103 -20.78 -2.13 10.47
C LEU A 103 -21.93 -3.14 10.40
N SER A 104 -21.87 -4.23 11.18
CA SER A 104 -22.94 -5.23 11.25
C SER A 104 -24.24 -4.65 11.80
N ILE A 105 -24.17 -3.81 12.84
CA ILE A 105 -25.32 -3.11 13.43
C ILE A 105 -25.97 -2.20 12.38
N ILE A 106 -25.18 -1.38 11.68
CA ILE A 106 -25.69 -0.50 10.62
C ILE A 106 -26.34 -1.32 9.50
N ARG A 107 -25.76 -2.46 9.14
CA ARG A 107 -26.32 -3.35 8.12
C ARG A 107 -27.67 -3.93 8.57
N GLN A 108 -27.80 -4.32 9.84
CA GLN A 108 -29.05 -4.79 10.42
C GLN A 108 -30.11 -3.70 10.42
N GLU A 109 -29.79 -2.50 10.91
CA GLU A 109 -30.72 -1.36 10.91
C GLU A 109 -31.21 -1.01 9.50
N ARG A 110 -30.30 -1.03 8.50
CA ARG A 110 -30.67 -0.81 7.10
C ARG A 110 -31.59 -1.91 6.57
N ALA A 111 -31.30 -3.17 6.89
CA ALA A 111 -32.13 -4.30 6.47
C ALA A 111 -33.51 -4.27 7.13
N GLU A 112 -33.59 -3.94 8.42
CA GLU A 112 -34.85 -3.79 9.15
C GLU A 112 -35.67 -2.61 8.64
N ALA A 113 -35.05 -1.46 8.37
CA ALA A 113 -35.71 -0.31 7.77
C ALA A 113 -36.23 -0.60 6.35
N ALA A 114 -35.49 -1.38 5.55
CA ALA A 114 -35.93 -1.83 4.23
C ALA A 114 -37.14 -2.78 4.34
N LYS A 115 -37.06 -3.80 5.19
CA LYS A 115 -38.16 -4.73 5.46
C LYS A 115 -39.41 -4.02 5.95
N LYS A 116 -39.28 -3.11 6.93
CA LYS A 116 -40.40 -2.32 7.45
C LYS A 116 -41.06 -1.47 6.36
N ARG A 117 -40.27 -0.85 5.46
CA ARG A 117 -40.83 -0.12 4.31
C ARG A 117 -41.55 -1.03 3.32
N GLU A 118 -41.03 -2.22 3.07
CA GLU A 118 -41.66 -3.19 2.16
C GLU A 118 -42.97 -3.72 2.73
N GLU A 119 -43.01 -4.07 4.02
CA GLU A 119 -44.21 -4.52 4.72
C GLU A 119 -45.30 -3.42 4.77
N GLU A 120 -44.94 -2.18 5.08
CA GLU A 120 -45.89 -1.06 5.05
C GLU A 120 -46.43 -0.77 3.64
N LYS A 121 -45.60 -0.92 2.60
CA LYS A 121 -46.04 -0.77 1.21
C LYS A 121 -46.97 -1.90 0.81
N ALA A 122 -46.62 -3.15 1.11
CA ALA A 122 -47.43 -4.32 0.83
C ALA A 122 -48.79 -4.27 1.56
N ALA A 123 -48.82 -3.89 2.83
CA ALA A 123 -50.06 -3.72 3.60
C ALA A 123 -50.95 -2.60 3.05
N LYS A 124 -50.36 -1.48 2.60
CA LYS A 124 -51.11 -0.39 1.94
C LYS A 124 -51.67 -0.83 0.59
N GLU A 125 -50.95 -1.65 -0.16
CA GLU A 125 -51.40 -2.17 -1.45
C GLU A 125 -52.52 -3.22 -1.30
N GLN A 126 -52.41 -4.13 -0.33
CA GLN A 126 -53.47 -5.06 0.03
C GLN A 126 -54.74 -4.33 0.47
N LYS A 127 -54.63 -3.32 1.34
CA LYS A 127 -55.81 -2.52 1.74
C LYS A 127 -56.46 -1.78 0.55
N LYS A 128 -55.64 -1.28 -0.39
CA LYS A 128 -56.15 -0.62 -1.62
C LYS A 128 -56.78 -1.61 -2.60
N SER A 129 -56.28 -2.84 -2.68
CA SER A 129 -56.84 -3.86 -3.56
C SER A 129 -58.11 -4.47 -2.98
N GLU A 130 -58.19 -4.65 -1.66
CA GLU A 130 -59.40 -5.04 -0.93
C GLU A 130 -60.48 -3.96 -1.02
N SER A 131 -60.13 -2.67 -0.91
CA SER A 131 -61.12 -1.57 -1.04
C SER A 131 -61.61 -1.33 -2.47
N ARG A 132 -60.95 -1.91 -3.48
CA ARG A 132 -61.32 -1.81 -4.90
C ARG A 132 -62.15 -3.00 -5.39
N LYS A 133 -62.36 -4.00 -4.54
CA LYS A 133 -63.14 -5.20 -4.81
C LYS A 133 -64.53 -5.08 -4.21
#